data_AF-A0A0P9CZ73-F1
#
_entry.id   AF-A0A0P9CZ73-F1
#
_cell.length_a   1.000
_cell.length_b   1.000
_cell.length_c   1.000
_cell.angle_alpha   90.00
_cell.angle_beta   90.00
_cell.angle_gamma   90.00
#
_symmetry.space_group_name_H-M   'P 1'
#
loop_
_entity.id
_entity.type
_entity.pdbx_description
1 polymer ?
#
loop_
_entity_poly.entity_id
_entity_poly.type
_entity_poly.pdbx_seq_one_letter_code
_entity_poly.pdbx_strand_id
1 'polypeptide(L)'
;MSDPYAFDADLPALPLAFDLDRVARLFAEQWPAGGGPVTISKIKLQDTKYQPHARCVTTYALAAEQDGAARPTIGVLEITPAGAAHRLYNSDTKLPWLAQATDPEVMRAHFAALLPGTTIERCTNAPVRYRPNVRCVFRY
;
A
#
# COMPACT_ATOMS: atom_id res chain seq x y z
N MET A 1 -28.29 4.91 11.12
CA MET A 1 -28.38 4.78 9.65
C MET A 1 -27.78 3.43 9.29
N SER A 2 -28.42 2.66 8.42
CA SER A 2 -27.85 1.40 7.90
C SER A 2 -26.60 1.71 7.09
N ASP A 3 -25.56 0.89 7.26
CA ASP A 3 -24.32 1.00 6.50
C ASP A 3 -24.59 0.65 5.03
N PRO A 4 -24.40 1.59 4.07
CA PRO A 4 -24.71 1.34 2.66
C PRO A 4 -23.82 0.26 2.03
N TYR A 5 -22.72 -0.12 2.67
CA TYR A 5 -21.79 -1.15 2.19
C TYR A 5 -22.02 -2.51 2.84
N ALA A 6 -23.03 -2.66 3.70
CA ALA A 6 -23.42 -3.93 4.30
C ALA A 6 -24.43 -4.72 3.44
N PHE A 7 -24.40 -4.55 2.11
CA PHE A 7 -25.37 -5.15 1.19
C PHE A 7 -25.00 -6.58 0.75
N ASP A 8 -23.73 -6.96 0.83
CA ASP A 8 -23.24 -8.29 0.45
C ASP A 8 -23.04 -9.15 1.70
N ALA A 9 -23.97 -10.07 1.95
CA ALA A 9 -23.96 -10.93 3.13
C ALA A 9 -22.78 -11.93 3.14
N ASP A 10 -22.25 -12.27 1.97
CA ASP A 10 -21.11 -13.20 1.85
C ASP A 10 -19.77 -12.48 2.09
N LEU A 11 -19.78 -11.15 2.10
CA LEU A 11 -18.62 -10.30 2.42
C LEU A 11 -18.94 -9.43 3.65
N PRO A 12 -19.07 -10.03 4.86
CA PRO A 12 -19.49 -9.28 6.05
C PRO A 12 -18.52 -8.16 6.46
N ALA A 13 -17.25 -8.26 6.04
CA ALA A 13 -16.25 -7.22 6.28
C ALA A 13 -16.27 -6.10 5.23
N LEU A 14 -17.10 -6.18 4.17
CA LEU A 14 -17.12 -5.20 3.06
C LEU A 14 -17.16 -3.73 3.49
N PRO A 15 -17.92 -3.34 4.53
CA PRO A 15 -17.89 -1.96 5.01
C PRO A 15 -16.50 -1.43 5.41
N LEU A 16 -15.61 -2.31 5.90
CA LEU A 16 -14.25 -1.95 6.24
C LEU A 16 -13.51 -1.30 5.06
N ALA A 17 -13.79 -1.72 3.82
CA ALA A 17 -13.14 -1.15 2.64
C ALA A 17 -13.41 0.35 2.43
N PHE A 18 -14.45 0.88 3.06
CA PHE A 18 -14.88 2.27 2.88
C PHE A 18 -14.78 3.11 4.16
N ASP A 19 -14.46 2.48 5.29
CA ASP A 19 -14.13 3.15 6.55
C ASP A 19 -12.63 3.49 6.59
N LEU A 20 -12.27 4.68 6.09
CA LEU A 20 -10.87 5.08 5.96
C LEU A 20 -10.14 5.17 7.30
N ASP A 21 -10.82 5.52 8.39
CA ASP A 21 -10.21 5.62 9.72
C ASP A 21 -9.89 4.24 10.29
N ARG A 22 -10.77 3.25 10.07
CA ARG A 22 -10.48 1.85 10.43
C ARG A 22 -9.39 1.25 9.55
N VAL A 23 -9.37 1.56 8.25
CA VAL A 23 -8.29 1.10 7.36
C VAL A 23 -6.95 1.71 7.77
N ALA A 24 -6.89 3.01 8.07
CA ALA A 24 -5.69 3.67 8.54
C ALA A 24 -5.13 3.01 9.81
N ARG A 25 -6.01 2.72 10.80
CA ARG A 25 -5.63 1.98 12.02
C ARG A 25 -5.15 0.57 11.71
N LEU A 26 -5.84 -0.17 10.85
CA LEU A 26 -5.44 -1.52 10.45
C LEU A 26 -4.00 -1.54 9.89
N PHE A 27 -3.68 -0.61 8.98
CA PHE A 27 -2.32 -0.52 8.44
C PHE A 27 -1.29 -0.10 9.49
N ALA A 28 -1.62 0.85 10.37
CA ALA A 28 -0.72 1.28 11.45
C ALA A 28 -0.39 0.13 12.43
N GLU A 29 -1.41 -0.62 12.87
CA GLU A 29 -1.28 -1.71 13.84
C GLU A 29 -0.57 -2.94 13.27
N GLN A 30 -0.80 -3.23 11.98
CA GLN A 30 -0.27 -4.41 11.30
C GLN A 30 0.76 -4.02 10.24
N TRP A 31 1.55 -2.99 10.54
CA TRP A 31 2.64 -2.57 9.69
C TRP A 31 3.71 -3.67 9.60
N PRO A 32 4.33 -3.92 8.44
CA PRO A 32 5.38 -4.93 8.32
C PRO A 32 6.50 -4.69 9.32
N ALA A 33 6.99 -5.78 9.94
CA ALA A 33 8.01 -5.73 10.97
C ALA A 33 9.32 -5.07 10.47
N GLY A 34 10.00 -4.35 11.36
CA GLY A 34 11.33 -3.77 11.09
C GLY A 34 11.47 -2.26 11.32
N GLY A 35 10.57 -1.62 12.06
CA GLY A 35 10.63 -0.19 12.38
C GLY A 35 9.95 0.16 13.70
N GLY A 36 10.02 1.43 14.08
CA GLY A 36 9.27 1.98 15.21
C GLY A 36 7.76 2.05 14.92
N PRO A 37 6.95 2.53 15.89
CA PRO A 37 5.51 2.72 15.68
C PRO A 37 5.22 3.57 14.45
N VAL A 38 4.26 3.14 13.63
CA VAL A 38 3.82 3.86 12.42
C VAL A 38 2.44 4.44 12.63
N THR A 39 2.24 5.69 12.21
CA THR A 39 0.91 6.30 12.10
C THR A 39 0.58 6.54 10.64
N ILE A 40 -0.66 6.31 10.22
CA ILE A 40 -1.14 6.71 8.89
C ILE A 40 -1.70 8.12 8.98
N SER A 41 -0.90 9.13 8.61
CA SER A 41 -1.29 10.55 8.73
C SER A 41 -2.20 11.03 7.58
N LYS A 42 -2.22 10.31 6.45
CA LYS A 42 -3.15 10.55 5.33
C LYS A 42 -3.55 9.24 4.69
N ILE A 43 -4.82 9.13 4.29
CA ILE A 43 -5.36 7.99 3.54
C ILE A 43 -6.31 8.49 2.45
N LYS A 44 -6.26 7.87 1.26
CA LYS A 44 -7.19 8.11 0.17
C LYS A 44 -7.45 6.83 -0.61
N LEU A 45 -8.72 6.43 -0.77
CA LEU A 45 -9.12 5.35 -1.67
C LEU A 45 -8.78 5.72 -3.13
N GLN A 46 -8.07 4.82 -3.83
CA GLN A 46 -7.63 5.01 -5.21
C GLN A 46 -8.39 4.15 -6.24
N ASP A 47 -8.70 2.91 -5.89
CA ASP A 47 -9.39 1.96 -6.78
C ASP A 47 -10.14 0.93 -5.93
N THR A 48 -11.23 0.42 -6.50
CA THR A 48 -12.06 -0.64 -5.94
C THR A 48 -12.39 -1.63 -7.04
N LYS A 49 -12.17 -2.92 -6.77
CA LYS A 49 -12.54 -4.04 -7.63
C LYS A 49 -13.42 -4.97 -6.83
N TYR A 50 -14.73 -4.84 -7.04
CA TYR A 50 -15.73 -5.65 -6.39
C TYR A 50 -16.17 -6.78 -7.32
N GLN A 51 -16.26 -7.98 -6.77
CA GLN A 51 -16.84 -9.17 -7.39
C GLN A 51 -17.89 -9.70 -6.41
N PRO A 52 -19.19 -9.61 -6.74
CA PRO A 52 -20.27 -10.01 -5.85
C PRO A 52 -20.06 -11.39 -5.25
N HIS A 53 -20.30 -11.51 -3.94
CA HIS A 53 -20.24 -12.74 -3.16
C HIS A 53 -18.84 -13.40 -3.06
N ALA A 54 -17.83 -12.83 -3.74
CA ALA A 54 -16.56 -13.49 -3.95
C ALA A 54 -15.39 -12.70 -3.36
N ARG A 55 -15.27 -11.40 -3.70
CA ARG A 55 -14.19 -10.56 -3.19
C ARG A 55 -14.39 -9.07 -3.43
N CYS A 56 -13.74 -8.26 -2.60
CA CYS A 56 -13.53 -6.84 -2.85
C CYS A 56 -12.05 -6.50 -2.64
N VAL A 57 -11.40 -5.91 -3.63
CA VAL A 57 -10.01 -5.44 -3.52
C VAL A 57 -9.99 -3.93 -3.65
N THR A 58 -9.51 -3.25 -2.62
CA THR A 58 -9.33 -1.80 -2.59
C THR A 58 -7.86 -1.44 -2.45
N THR A 59 -7.47 -0.35 -3.11
CA THR A 59 -6.12 0.21 -2.98
C THR A 59 -6.20 1.62 -2.44
N TYR A 60 -5.29 1.97 -1.54
CA TYR A 60 -5.26 3.27 -0.86
C TYR A 60 -3.89 3.92 -1.02
N ALA A 61 -3.87 5.21 -1.37
CA ALA A 61 -2.70 6.03 -1.14
C ALA A 61 -2.61 6.31 0.37
N LEU A 62 -1.45 6.04 0.96
CA LEU A 62 -1.18 6.25 2.37
C LEU A 62 0.02 7.19 2.53
N ALA A 63 0.01 8.01 3.58
CA ALA A 63 1.22 8.63 4.12
C ALA A 63 1.52 7.95 5.46
N ALA A 64 2.58 7.16 5.50
CA ALA A 64 3.03 6.46 6.69
C ALA A 64 4.09 7.30 7.39
N GLU A 65 3.78 7.74 8.60
CA GLU A 65 4.66 8.56 9.42
C GLU A 65 5.42 7.68 10.41
N GLN A 66 6.74 7.76 10.33
CA GLN A 66 7.67 7.07 11.20
C GLN A 66 8.86 8.00 11.45
N ASP A 67 9.32 8.09 12.71
CA ASP A 67 10.48 8.91 13.10
C ASP A 67 10.37 10.38 12.67
N GLY A 68 9.15 10.94 12.73
CA GLY A 68 8.85 12.32 12.34
C GLY A 68 8.81 12.60 10.83
N ALA A 69 8.90 11.55 10.00
CA ALA A 69 8.87 11.68 8.54
C ALA A 69 7.70 10.90 7.92
N ALA A 70 6.83 11.61 7.19
CA ALA A 70 5.76 11.00 6.41
C ALA A 70 6.28 10.50 5.05
N ARG A 71 6.11 9.20 4.78
CA ARG A 71 6.51 8.57 3.53
C ARG A 71 5.28 8.11 2.74
N PRO A 72 5.14 8.53 1.46
CA PRO A 72 4.04 8.05 0.63
C PRO A 72 4.20 6.55 0.35
N THR A 73 3.12 5.80 0.46
CA THR A 73 3.04 4.39 0.08
C THR A 73 1.66 4.04 -0.47
N ILE A 74 1.46 2.80 -0.89
CA ILE A 74 0.15 2.26 -1.25
C ILE A 74 -0.15 1.01 -0.43
N GLY A 75 -1.32 0.98 0.19
CA GLY A 75 -1.89 -0.17 0.86
C GLY A 75 -2.94 -0.85 -0.01
N VAL A 76 -3.07 -2.17 0.11
CA VAL A 76 -4.16 -2.96 -0.48
C VAL A 76 -4.93 -3.62 0.64
N LEU A 77 -6.25 -3.53 0.60
CA LEU A 77 -7.14 -4.35 1.41
C LEU A 77 -7.90 -5.30 0.48
N GLU A 78 -7.89 -6.58 0.81
CA GLU A 78 -8.63 -7.62 0.11
C GLU A 78 -9.60 -8.27 1.09
N ILE A 79 -10.87 -8.23 0.73
CA ILE A 79 -11.98 -8.79 1.50
C ILE A 79 -12.50 -9.98 0.72
N THR A 80 -12.61 -11.11 1.39
CA THR A 80 -13.18 -12.36 0.88
C THR A 80 -14.16 -12.92 1.92
N PRO A 81 -14.91 -13.99 1.63
CA PRO A 81 -15.72 -14.66 2.64
C PRO A 81 -14.92 -15.16 3.86
N ALA A 82 -13.60 -15.40 3.68
CA ALA A 82 -12.72 -15.80 4.78
C ALA A 82 -12.29 -14.62 5.68
N GLY A 83 -12.59 -13.39 5.31
CA GLY A 83 -12.24 -12.18 6.05
C GLY A 83 -11.44 -11.17 5.24
N ALA A 84 -10.86 -10.20 5.96
CA ALA A 84 -10.07 -9.12 5.40
C ALA A 84 -8.57 -9.38 5.60
N ALA A 85 -7.78 -9.14 4.55
CA ALA A 85 -6.33 -9.20 4.58
C ALA A 85 -5.76 -7.95 3.91
N HIS A 86 -4.75 -7.33 4.53
CA HIS A 86 -4.06 -6.18 3.97
C HIS A 86 -2.62 -6.51 3.61
N ARG A 87 -2.05 -5.71 2.70
CA ARG A 87 -0.64 -5.76 2.33
C ARG A 87 -0.18 -4.41 1.80
N LEU A 88 1.12 -4.13 1.89
CA LEU A 88 1.71 -3.01 1.18
C LEU A 88 1.96 -3.37 -0.29
N TYR A 89 1.98 -2.37 -1.16
CA TYR A 89 2.22 -2.61 -2.59
C TYR A 89 3.57 -3.26 -2.88
N ASN A 90 4.60 -2.96 -2.09
CA ASN A 90 5.95 -3.48 -2.29
C ASN A 90 6.14 -4.95 -1.89
N SER A 91 5.11 -5.60 -1.32
CA SER A 91 5.09 -7.05 -1.08
C SER A 91 4.36 -7.84 -2.18
N ASP A 92 4.02 -7.20 -3.30
CA ASP A 92 3.39 -7.88 -4.44
C ASP A 92 4.34 -8.88 -5.11
N THR A 93 4.14 -10.16 -4.81
CA THR A 93 4.94 -11.27 -5.35
C THR A 93 4.76 -11.48 -6.85
N LYS A 94 3.70 -10.95 -7.47
CA LYS A 94 3.51 -10.98 -8.93
C LYS A 94 4.31 -9.88 -9.64
N LEU A 95 4.88 -8.93 -8.89
CA LEU A 95 5.81 -7.92 -9.36
C LEU A 95 7.17 -8.12 -8.66
N PRO A 96 7.97 -9.15 -9.04
CA PRO A 96 9.12 -9.61 -8.26
C PRO A 96 10.23 -8.56 -8.08
N TRP A 97 10.33 -7.59 -8.98
CA TRP A 97 11.30 -6.49 -8.89
C TRP A 97 10.82 -5.31 -8.05
N LEU A 98 9.56 -5.30 -7.61
CA LEU A 98 8.97 -4.15 -6.95
C LEU A 98 9.61 -3.87 -5.60
N ALA A 99 9.85 -4.91 -4.80
CA ALA A 99 10.54 -4.76 -3.52
C ALA A 99 11.90 -4.07 -3.70
N GLN A 100 12.70 -4.55 -4.66
CA GLN A 100 14.02 -3.99 -4.99
C GLN A 100 13.92 -2.56 -5.53
N ALA A 101 12.96 -2.29 -6.42
CA ALA A 101 12.74 -0.93 -6.91
C ALA A 101 12.36 0.02 -5.77
N THR A 102 11.63 -0.44 -4.75
CA THR A 102 11.26 0.43 -3.62
C THR A 102 12.33 0.55 -2.55
N ASP A 103 13.43 -0.20 -2.66
CA ASP A 103 14.54 -0.19 -1.70
C ASP A 103 15.54 0.95 -2.05
N PRO A 104 15.69 1.95 -1.16
CA PRO A 104 16.60 3.07 -1.37
C PRO A 104 18.06 2.67 -1.63
N GLU A 105 18.57 1.65 -0.93
CA GLU A 105 19.99 1.27 -1.03
C GLU A 105 20.26 0.51 -2.32
N VAL A 106 19.35 -0.39 -2.70
CA VAL A 106 19.42 -1.10 -3.99
C VAL A 106 19.39 -0.09 -5.13
N MET A 107 18.45 0.85 -5.10
CA MET A 107 18.33 1.85 -6.17
C MET A 107 19.48 2.86 -6.19
N ARG A 108 20.03 3.23 -5.03
CA ARG A 108 21.23 4.06 -4.95
C ARG A 108 22.40 3.41 -5.66
N ALA A 109 22.62 2.11 -5.45
CA ALA A 109 23.66 1.36 -6.14
C ALA A 109 23.42 1.31 -7.66
N HIS A 110 22.18 1.07 -8.10
CA HIS A 110 21.83 1.09 -9.52
C HIS A 110 22.06 2.45 -10.18
N PHE A 111 21.64 3.55 -9.55
CA PHE A 111 21.86 4.89 -10.11
C PHE A 111 23.33 5.28 -10.12
N ALA A 112 24.11 4.93 -9.09
CA ALA A 112 25.54 5.18 -9.05
C ALA A 112 26.28 4.46 -10.20
N ALA A 113 25.85 3.25 -10.57
CA ALA A 113 26.40 2.52 -11.71
C ALA A 113 26.05 3.16 -13.07
N LEU A 114 24.89 3.79 -13.18
CA LEU A 114 24.41 4.44 -14.41
C LEU A 114 24.92 5.89 -14.59
N LEU A 115 25.28 6.56 -13.50
CA LEU A 115 25.69 7.96 -13.48
C LEU A 115 27.14 8.09 -12.98
N PRO A 116 28.14 7.61 -13.76
CA PRO A 116 29.54 7.65 -13.34
C PRO A 116 29.99 9.09 -13.09
N GLY A 117 30.72 9.30 -11.98
CA GLY A 117 31.16 10.63 -11.55
C GLY A 117 30.11 11.44 -10.79
N THR A 118 28.90 10.91 -10.60
CA THR A 118 27.85 11.54 -9.77
C THR A 118 27.72 10.81 -8.44
N THR A 119 27.78 11.55 -7.33
CA THR A 119 27.48 11.01 -6.00
C THR A 119 25.97 11.03 -5.77
N ILE A 120 25.37 9.86 -5.55
CA ILE A 120 23.95 9.73 -5.19
C ILE A 120 23.82 9.79 -3.66
N GLU A 121 23.38 10.93 -3.13
CA GLU A 121 23.25 11.15 -1.69
C GLU A 121 22.07 10.39 -1.07
N ARG A 122 20.92 10.37 -1.77
CA ARG A 122 19.68 9.74 -1.29
C ARG A 122 18.80 9.29 -2.44
N CYS A 123 18.12 8.16 -2.28
CA CYS A 123 17.07 7.70 -3.17
C CYS A 123 15.75 7.63 -2.42
N THR A 124 14.78 8.43 -2.84
CA THR A 124 13.40 8.35 -2.34
C THR A 124 12.48 8.04 -3.48
N ASN A 125 11.54 7.12 -3.29
CA ASN A 125 10.48 6.90 -4.26
C ASN A 125 9.14 7.39 -3.70
N ALA A 126 8.26 7.81 -4.62
CA ALA A 126 6.86 8.04 -4.34
C ALA A 126 6.01 7.23 -5.31
N PRO A 127 5.21 6.26 -4.85
CA PRO A 127 4.31 5.53 -5.73
C PRO A 127 3.20 6.46 -6.24
N VAL A 128 3.05 6.52 -7.56
CA VAL A 128 2.07 7.34 -8.26
C VAL A 128 0.81 6.55 -8.54
N ARG A 129 0.96 5.31 -9.03
CA ARG A 129 -0.15 4.44 -9.38
C ARG A 129 0.25 2.99 -9.24
N TYR A 130 -0.63 2.20 -8.64
CA TYR A 130 -0.45 0.76 -8.52
C TYR A 130 -1.73 0.05 -8.96
N ARG A 131 -1.57 -1.00 -9.75
CA ARG A 131 -2.62 -1.98 -10.05
C ARG A 131 -2.13 -3.33 -9.52
N PRO A 132 -2.76 -3.88 -8.47
CA PRO A 132 -2.32 -5.12 -7.86
C PRO A 132 -2.12 -6.24 -8.86
N ASN A 133 -1.00 -6.96 -8.73
CA ASN A 133 -0.56 -8.07 -9.56
C ASN A 133 -0.26 -7.74 -11.03
N VAL A 134 -0.29 -6.46 -11.43
CA VAL A 134 -0.19 -6.07 -12.86
C VAL A 134 0.95 -5.09 -13.09
N ARG A 135 0.99 -3.96 -12.38
CA ARG A 135 2.04 -2.93 -12.54
C ARG A 135 2.05 -1.92 -11.41
N CYS A 136 3.22 -1.31 -11.20
CA CYS A 136 3.40 -0.13 -10.36
C CYS A 136 4.14 0.96 -11.14
N VAL A 137 3.79 2.22 -10.88
CA VAL A 137 4.48 3.41 -11.38
C VAL A 137 4.88 4.25 -10.17
N PHE A 138 6.16 4.58 -10.06
CA PHE A 138 6.73 5.42 -9.02
C PHE A 138 7.62 6.51 -9.64
N ARG A 139 7.90 7.55 -8.85
CA ARG A 139 8.87 8.62 -9.17
C ARG A 139 10.03 8.53 -8.20
N TYR A 140 11.25 8.67 -8.70
CA TYR A 140 12.45 8.92 -7.89
C TYR A 140 12.81 10.40 -7.91
#